data_AF-L1M9Q9-F1
#
_entry.id   AF-L1M9Q9-F1
#
_cell.length_a   1.000
_cell.length_b   1.000
_cell.length_c   1.000
_cell.angle_alpha   90.00
_cell.angle_beta   90.00
_cell.angle_gamma   90.00
#
_symmetry.space_group_name_H-M   'P 1'
#
loop_
_entity.id
_entity.type
_entity.pdbx_description
1 polymer ?
#
loop_
_entity_poly.entity_id
_entity_poly.type
_entity_poly.pdbx_seq_one_letter_code
_entity_poly.pdbx_strand_id
1 'polypeptide(L)'
;MNKKILSLLIVLLCGFSFTACEKDETWIRPNQNKPLQPDNGKSETPHEDEDAPAKVELTLAGGHFHGVAFHQDADAKGILYKKAVQHITYVREGDQWKLAEGSDSVFRVMSSNEYRYPYGLWIKYYDKDGKDITSTIAENGESKAHQHFFQASNVRPTFDGKAQEYDNVTDSLLDYTYMDTNPTNGILKQTTVDGKIVPAATLRGSRVVGKKGDDLIFTPENPIGMKGFFQFKRQRKQFDMTISLYHFEGNAKFLDGSPSGFVAPRTGQRNLSHLEVQFKIPFIVYASREETGLWEKTDRVPFDKLNADEKRLVTSTARAYNINLIQALNEWFEQILGEVDKESGSLWF
;
A
#
# COMPACT_ATOMS: atom_id res chain seq x y z
N MET A 1 34.05 -15.06 -41.66
CA MET A 1 34.11 -13.86 -40.79
C MET A 1 32.88 -13.03 -41.04
N ASN A 2 31.84 -13.23 -40.23
CA ASN A 2 31.40 -12.34 -39.15
C ASN A 2 30.65 -11.10 -39.67
N LYS A 3 29.30 -11.14 -39.61
CA LYS A 3 28.44 -10.49 -38.58
C LYS A 3 28.31 -8.98 -38.88
N LYS A 4 27.13 -8.35 -39.02
CA LYS A 4 25.93 -8.46 -38.19
C LYS A 4 24.68 -8.01 -38.97
N ILE A 5 23.59 -8.72 -38.70
CA ILE A 5 22.21 -8.33 -38.98
C ILE A 5 21.88 -7.11 -38.10
N LEU A 6 21.35 -6.06 -38.73
CA LEU A 6 20.83 -4.87 -38.08
C LEU A 6 19.44 -5.20 -37.53
N SER A 7 19.35 -5.48 -36.23
CA SER A 7 18.06 -5.54 -35.53
C SER A 7 17.60 -4.12 -35.23
N LEU A 8 16.63 -3.68 -36.03
CA LEU A 8 15.89 -2.44 -35.92
C LEU A 8 14.94 -2.55 -34.70
N LEU A 9 15.25 -1.88 -33.59
CA LEU A 9 14.26 -1.61 -32.55
C LEU A 9 13.61 -0.26 -32.88
N ILE A 10 12.52 -0.31 -33.63
CA ILE A 10 11.66 0.85 -33.87
C ILE A 10 11.00 1.18 -32.53
N VAL A 11 11.54 2.18 -31.84
CA VAL A 11 10.75 3.02 -30.93
C VAL A 11 9.88 3.87 -31.85
N LEU A 12 8.60 3.52 -31.95
CA LEU A 12 7.61 4.30 -32.65
C LEU A 12 7.36 5.58 -31.84
N LEU A 13 8.18 6.59 -32.11
CA LEU A 13 7.92 8.00 -31.81
C LEU A 13 6.75 8.45 -32.69
N CYS A 14 5.52 8.24 -32.22
CA CYS A 14 4.40 9.03 -32.69
C CYS A 14 4.47 10.38 -31.98
N GLY A 15 5.02 11.37 -32.67
CA GLY A 15 4.82 12.76 -32.32
C GLY A 15 3.34 13.09 -32.39
N PHE A 16 2.75 13.40 -31.24
CA PHE A 16 1.52 14.16 -31.17
C PHE A 16 1.86 15.52 -30.58
N SER A 17 1.70 16.54 -31.41
CA SER A 17 1.59 17.92 -31.00
C SER A 17 0.42 18.04 -30.01
N PHE A 18 0.72 18.23 -28.72
CA PHE A 18 -0.30 18.56 -27.74
C PHE A 18 -0.63 20.05 -27.87
N THR A 19 -1.72 20.34 -28.58
CA THR A 19 -2.52 21.54 -28.28
C THR A 19 -3.00 21.42 -26.83
N ALA A 20 -2.57 22.35 -25.99
CA ALA A 20 -3.10 22.53 -24.65
C ALA A 20 -4.63 22.60 -24.70
N CYS A 21 -5.27 21.64 -24.07
CA CYS A 21 -6.68 21.68 -23.74
C CYS A 21 -6.76 21.26 -22.28
N GLU A 22 -6.71 22.26 -21.40
CA GLU A 22 -7.20 22.17 -20.03
C GLU A 22 -8.58 21.51 -20.07
N LYS A 23 -8.63 20.26 -19.60
CA LYS A 23 -9.87 19.69 -19.10
C LYS A 23 -9.62 19.33 -17.67
N ASP A 24 -10.29 20.06 -16.79
CA ASP A 24 -10.50 19.69 -15.40
C ASP A 24 -11.03 18.26 -15.33
N GLU A 25 -10.13 17.30 -15.15
CA GLU A 25 -10.50 15.95 -14.71
C GLU A 25 -10.80 16.04 -13.21
N THR A 26 -12.01 16.49 -12.91
CA THR A 26 -12.61 16.27 -11.59
C THR A 26 -12.93 14.79 -11.46
N TRP A 27 -11.92 14.01 -11.07
CA TRP A 27 -12.11 12.64 -10.62
C TRP A 27 -13.13 12.64 -9.47
N ILE A 28 -14.23 11.92 -9.70
CA ILE A 28 -15.37 11.84 -8.78
C ILE A 28 -14.87 11.18 -7.49
N ARG A 29 -14.60 12.03 -6.49
CA ARG A 29 -14.40 11.60 -5.10
C ARG A 29 -15.66 10.87 -4.66
N PRO A 30 -15.57 9.70 -4.00
CA PRO A 30 -16.69 9.19 -3.23
C PRO A 30 -17.12 10.31 -2.27
N ASN A 31 -18.37 10.74 -2.37
CA ASN A 31 -18.92 11.80 -1.54
C ASN A 31 -19.08 11.27 -0.10
N GLN A 32 -17.98 11.19 0.66
CA GLN A 32 -17.96 10.86 2.07
C GLN A 32 -18.22 12.14 2.87
N ASN A 33 -19.42 12.70 2.74
CA ASN A 33 -19.84 13.86 3.54
C ASN A 33 -20.18 13.44 4.97
N LYS A 34 -19.15 13.06 5.74
CA LYS A 34 -18.96 13.35 7.17
C LYS A 34 -17.60 12.77 7.57
N PRO A 35 -16.67 13.56 8.15
CA PRO A 35 -15.52 13.01 8.83
C PRO A 35 -16.02 12.02 9.88
N LEU A 36 -15.70 10.73 9.73
CA LEU A 36 -15.95 9.77 10.80
C LEU A 36 -14.94 10.09 11.90
N GLN A 37 -15.41 10.73 12.96
CA GLN A 37 -14.62 10.80 14.18
C GLN A 37 -14.44 9.36 14.70
N PRO A 38 -13.20 8.92 14.98
CA PRO A 38 -13.00 7.66 15.66
C PRO A 38 -13.73 7.72 16.99
N ASP A 39 -14.58 6.73 17.25
CA ASP A 39 -15.11 6.52 18.59
C ASP A 39 -13.94 6.17 19.49
N ASN A 40 -13.61 7.05 20.44
CA ASN A 40 -12.60 6.85 21.48
C ASN A 40 -13.11 5.88 22.57
N GLY A 41 -13.94 4.89 22.17
CA GLY A 41 -14.39 3.80 23.02
C GLY A 41 -13.21 3.11 23.70
N LYS A 42 -13.47 2.53 24.86
CA LYS A 42 -12.45 1.94 25.73
C LYS A 42 -11.50 1.04 24.92
N SER A 43 -10.19 1.17 25.20
CA SER A 43 -9.18 0.23 24.76
C SER A 43 -9.60 -1.17 25.18
N GLU A 44 -10.02 -1.99 24.23
CA GLU A 44 -10.22 -3.41 24.44
C GLU A 44 -8.84 -4.07 24.45
N THR A 45 -8.55 -4.86 25.48
CA THR A 45 -7.39 -5.76 25.45
C THR A 45 -7.68 -6.88 24.47
N PRO A 46 -6.74 -7.22 23.56
CA PRO A 46 -6.91 -8.35 22.67
C PRO A 46 -7.25 -9.62 23.45
N HIS A 47 -8.17 -10.45 22.95
CA HIS A 47 -8.49 -11.72 23.59
C HIS A 47 -7.24 -12.62 23.62
N GLU A 48 -6.93 -13.21 24.78
CA GLU A 48 -5.93 -14.28 24.89
C GLU A 48 -6.63 -15.61 24.61
N ASP A 49 -6.38 -16.17 23.43
CA ASP A 49 -6.76 -17.54 23.09
C ASP A 49 -5.48 -18.27 22.62
N GLU A 50 -5.41 -19.58 22.82
CA GLU A 50 -4.27 -20.39 22.35
C GLU A 50 -4.11 -20.31 20.81
N ASP A 51 -5.21 -20.01 20.11
CA ASP A 51 -5.28 -19.80 18.66
C ASP A 51 -5.07 -18.33 18.23
N ALA A 52 -4.79 -17.41 19.16
CA ALA A 52 -4.59 -16.01 18.81
C ALA A 52 -3.30 -15.80 17.99
N PRO A 53 -3.29 -14.82 17.06
CA PRO A 53 -2.07 -14.48 16.31
C PRO A 53 -0.91 -14.13 17.24
N ALA A 54 0.22 -14.80 17.05
CA ALA A 54 1.46 -14.59 17.79
C ALA A 54 2.54 -13.89 16.94
N LYS A 55 2.40 -13.89 15.62
CA LYS A 55 3.26 -13.15 14.69
C LYS A 55 2.43 -12.62 13.53
N VAL A 56 2.76 -11.41 13.08
CA VAL A 56 2.21 -10.80 11.86
C VAL A 56 3.34 -10.41 10.92
N GLU A 57 3.18 -10.78 9.65
CA GLU A 57 4.07 -10.36 8.56
C GLU A 57 3.29 -9.46 7.60
N LEU A 58 3.86 -8.30 7.32
CA LEU A 58 3.30 -7.28 6.45
C LEU A 58 4.22 -7.10 5.26
N THR A 59 3.66 -7.18 4.07
CA THR A 59 4.34 -6.84 2.82
C THR A 59 3.65 -5.66 2.20
N LEU A 60 4.40 -4.60 1.93
CA LEU A 60 3.92 -3.41 1.23
C LEU A 60 4.71 -3.26 -0.07
N ALA A 61 4.00 -3.18 -1.19
CA ALA A 61 4.60 -3.12 -2.51
C ALA A 61 4.12 -1.90 -3.29
N GLY A 62 5.02 -1.03 -3.71
CA GLY A 62 4.71 0.02 -4.67
C GLY A 62 4.47 -0.57 -6.06
N GLY A 63 3.44 -0.10 -6.76
CA GLY A 63 3.11 -0.60 -8.09
C GLY A 63 2.14 0.29 -8.84
N HIS A 64 1.52 -0.30 -9.86
CA HIS A 64 0.54 0.36 -10.70
C HIS A 64 -0.56 -0.59 -11.19
N PHE A 65 -1.73 -0.02 -11.52
CA PHE A 65 -2.84 -0.77 -12.08
C PHE A 65 -2.82 -0.84 -13.62
N HIS A 66 -3.12 -2.03 -14.14
CA HIS A 66 -3.60 -2.28 -15.50
C HIS A 66 -5.09 -2.63 -15.46
N GLY A 67 -5.95 -1.61 -15.45
CA GLY A 67 -7.38 -1.79 -15.18
C GLY A 67 -7.62 -2.13 -13.70
N VAL A 68 -8.09 -3.34 -13.40
CA VAL A 68 -8.28 -3.82 -12.01
C VAL A 68 -7.12 -4.67 -11.49
N ALA A 69 -6.20 -5.07 -12.38
CA ALA A 69 -5.06 -5.89 -12.01
C ALA A 69 -3.92 -4.99 -11.55
N PHE A 70 -3.40 -5.25 -10.36
CA PHE A 70 -2.23 -4.54 -9.86
C PHE A 70 -0.97 -5.32 -10.21
N HIS A 71 0.05 -4.58 -10.59
CA HIS A 71 1.39 -5.09 -10.81
C HIS A 71 2.38 -4.28 -9.98
N GLN A 72 3.22 -4.96 -9.19
CA GLN A 72 4.33 -4.36 -8.49
C GLN A 72 5.32 -3.73 -9.48
N ASP A 73 5.82 -2.53 -9.17
CA ASP A 73 6.91 -1.92 -9.91
C ASP A 73 8.18 -2.80 -9.83
N ALA A 74 8.81 -3.03 -10.97
CA ALA A 74 10.08 -3.75 -10.99
C ALA A 74 11.22 -2.81 -10.56
N ASP A 75 12.11 -3.32 -9.71
CA ASP A 75 13.33 -2.61 -9.34
C ASP A 75 14.37 -2.77 -10.45
N ALA A 76 15.13 -1.71 -10.72
CA ALA A 76 16.37 -1.84 -11.45
C ALA A 76 17.41 -2.58 -10.61
N LYS A 77 18.31 -3.33 -11.26
CA LYS A 77 19.37 -4.13 -10.59
C LYS A 77 20.23 -3.30 -9.63
N GLY A 78 20.44 -2.02 -9.95
CA GLY A 78 21.25 -1.11 -9.15
C GLY A 78 20.55 -0.50 -7.93
N ILE A 79 19.24 -0.71 -7.75
CA ILE A 79 18.51 -0.25 -6.57
C ILE A 79 18.98 -1.01 -5.34
N LEU A 80 19.34 -0.29 -4.28
CA LEU A 80 19.82 -0.85 -3.02
C LEU A 80 18.90 -0.49 -1.85
N TYR A 81 18.31 0.71 -1.85
CA TYR A 81 17.62 1.25 -0.67
C TYR A 81 16.11 1.43 -0.87
N LYS A 82 15.66 2.06 -1.96
CA LYS A 82 14.22 2.29 -2.20
C LYS A 82 13.60 1.18 -3.04
N LYS A 83 13.71 -0.04 -2.53
CA LYS A 83 13.08 -1.23 -3.10
C LYS A 83 11.57 -1.04 -3.19
N ALA A 84 10.97 -1.57 -4.26
CA ALA A 84 9.53 -1.51 -4.46
C ALA A 84 8.76 -2.26 -3.36
N VAL A 85 9.35 -3.32 -2.81
CA VAL A 85 8.76 -4.16 -1.74
C VAL A 85 9.45 -3.89 -0.41
N GLN A 86 8.65 -3.72 0.63
CA GLN A 86 9.07 -3.50 2.01
C GLN A 86 8.40 -4.53 2.92
N HIS A 87 9.11 -4.97 3.96
CA HIS A 87 8.63 -6.02 4.85
C HIS A 87 8.73 -5.61 6.32
N ILE A 88 7.60 -5.67 7.02
CA ILE A 88 7.56 -5.42 8.46
C ILE A 88 6.97 -6.63 9.17
N THR A 89 7.69 -7.14 10.16
CA THR A 89 7.26 -8.27 10.99
C THR A 89 7.16 -7.84 12.44
N TYR A 90 6.04 -8.16 13.08
CA TYR A 90 5.88 -8.03 14.53
C TYR A 90 5.61 -9.40 15.15
N VAL A 91 6.16 -9.59 16.35
CA VAL A 91 5.92 -10.76 17.21
C VAL A 91 5.23 -10.29 18.48
N ARG A 92 4.25 -11.06 18.93
CA ARG A 92 3.51 -10.81 20.16
C ARG A 92 4.36 -11.24 21.36
N GLU A 93 4.60 -10.32 22.29
CA GLU A 93 5.22 -10.54 23.59
C GLU A 93 4.20 -10.15 24.67
N GLY A 94 3.42 -11.12 25.15
CA GLY A 94 2.26 -10.89 26.03
C GLY A 94 1.16 -10.10 25.32
N ASP A 95 0.77 -8.96 25.90
CA ASP A 95 -0.24 -8.06 25.33
C ASP A 95 0.33 -7.06 24.31
N GLN A 96 1.65 -7.08 24.06
CA GLN A 96 2.30 -6.11 23.20
C GLN A 96 2.83 -6.75 21.91
N TRP A 97 2.85 -5.95 20.85
CA TRP A 97 3.50 -6.30 19.59
C TRP A 97 4.84 -5.61 19.50
N LYS A 98 5.90 -6.39 19.32
CA LYS A 98 7.27 -5.92 19.19
C LYS A 98 7.81 -6.19 17.79
N LEU A 99 8.57 -5.24 17.28
CA LEU A 99 9.22 -5.39 15.98
C LEU A 99 10.21 -6.56 16.02
N ALA A 100 10.12 -7.47 15.05
CA ALA A 100 11.05 -8.57 14.93
C ALA A 100 12.46 -8.05 14.58
N GLU A 101 13.49 -8.73 15.07
CA GLU A 101 14.87 -8.39 14.74
C GLU A 101 15.12 -8.49 13.22
N GLY A 102 15.80 -7.49 12.66
CA GLY A 102 16.09 -7.42 11.22
C GLY A 102 14.93 -6.98 10.33
N SER A 103 13.73 -6.75 10.88
CA SER A 103 12.59 -6.20 10.15
C SER A 103 12.78 -4.72 9.82
N ASP A 104 12.18 -4.24 8.73
CA ASP A 104 12.02 -2.80 8.53
C ASP A 104 11.21 -2.22 9.70
N SER A 105 11.55 -0.99 10.11
CA SER A 105 10.89 -0.30 11.23
C SER A 105 9.89 0.78 10.79
N VAL A 106 9.80 1.03 9.48
CA VAL A 106 8.97 2.11 8.90
C VAL A 106 8.68 1.81 7.44
N PHE A 107 7.44 2.03 7.02
CA PHE A 107 7.08 2.02 5.60
C PHE A 107 7.31 3.39 4.97
N ARG A 108 7.98 3.40 3.82
CA ARG A 108 8.32 4.60 3.05
C ARG A 108 7.55 4.58 1.74
N VAL A 109 6.71 5.58 1.55
CA VAL A 109 5.74 5.61 0.46
C VAL A 109 5.74 6.97 -0.22
N MET A 110 5.21 7.02 -1.44
CA MET A 110 4.91 8.26 -2.15
C MET A 110 3.41 8.49 -2.18
N SER A 111 2.99 9.76 -2.13
CA SER A 111 1.62 10.11 -2.51
C SER A 111 1.47 10.11 -4.02
N SER A 112 0.23 10.06 -4.48
CA SER A 112 -0.12 10.25 -5.87
C SER A 112 -1.51 10.87 -5.95
N ASN A 113 -1.71 11.78 -6.88
CA ASN A 113 -3.02 12.33 -7.22
C ASN A 113 -3.82 11.35 -8.09
N GLU A 114 -3.14 10.40 -8.72
CA GLU A 114 -3.75 9.34 -9.52
C GLU A 114 -3.91 8.06 -8.72
N TYR A 115 -5.10 7.48 -8.75
CA TYR A 115 -5.41 6.15 -8.20
C TYR A 115 -4.60 5.02 -8.85
N ARG A 116 -4.03 5.29 -10.05
CA ARG A 116 -3.24 4.33 -10.82
C ARG A 116 -2.01 3.80 -10.08
N TYR A 117 -1.49 4.53 -9.10
CA TYR A 117 -0.21 4.25 -8.47
C TYR A 117 -0.32 3.94 -6.96
N PRO A 118 -1.01 2.85 -6.58
CA PRO A 118 -1.18 2.49 -5.18
C PRO A 118 0.05 1.78 -4.60
N TYR A 119 -0.04 1.50 -3.30
CA TYR A 119 0.75 0.48 -2.62
C TYR A 119 -0.12 -0.72 -2.27
N GLY A 120 0.21 -1.90 -2.77
CA GLY A 120 -0.42 -3.16 -2.37
C GLY A 120 0.02 -3.59 -0.98
N LEU A 121 -0.92 -4.00 -0.13
CA LEU A 121 -0.69 -4.55 1.20
C LEU A 121 -1.07 -6.03 1.21
N TRP A 122 -0.23 -6.83 1.86
CA TRP A 122 -0.53 -8.20 2.28
C TRP A 122 -0.23 -8.33 3.77
N ILE A 123 -1.17 -8.89 4.51
CA ILE A 123 -1.05 -9.23 5.92
C ILE A 123 -1.11 -10.75 6.03
N LYS A 124 -0.19 -11.33 6.79
CA LYS A 124 -0.22 -12.74 7.19
C LYS A 124 -0.13 -12.87 8.69
N TYR A 125 -0.89 -13.80 9.24
CA TYR A 125 -0.87 -14.13 10.66
C TYR A 125 -0.37 -15.55 10.88
N TYR A 126 0.38 -15.70 11.97
CA TYR A 126 0.94 -16.97 12.40
C TYR A 126 0.62 -17.20 13.87
N ASP A 127 0.35 -18.45 14.23
CA ASP A 127 0.20 -18.86 15.62
C ASP A 127 1.56 -18.95 16.35
N LYS A 128 1.53 -19.29 17.64
CA LYS A 128 2.71 -19.44 18.49
C LYS A 128 3.69 -20.52 18.02
N ASP A 129 3.21 -21.50 17.25
CA ASP A 129 4.01 -22.61 16.70
C ASP A 129 4.59 -22.24 15.32
N GLY A 130 4.31 -21.03 14.83
CA GLY A 130 4.80 -20.50 13.57
C GLY A 130 4.03 -20.98 12.34
N LYS A 131 2.85 -21.59 12.53
CA LYS A 131 1.98 -22.03 11.43
C LYS A 131 1.16 -20.85 10.93
N ASP A 132 1.07 -20.73 9.59
CA ASP A 132 0.26 -19.72 8.92
C ASP A 132 -1.24 -19.99 9.20
N ILE A 133 -1.89 -19.06 9.89
CA ILE A 133 -3.32 -19.10 10.26
C ILE A 133 -4.15 -18.08 9.47
N THR A 134 -3.57 -17.46 8.44
CA THR A 134 -4.22 -16.44 7.62
C THR A 134 -5.54 -16.95 7.01
N SER A 135 -5.55 -18.19 6.50
CA SER A 135 -6.75 -18.80 5.95
C SER A 135 -7.82 -19.08 7.01
N THR A 136 -7.42 -19.35 8.26
CA THR A 136 -8.38 -19.57 9.36
C THR A 136 -9.21 -18.32 9.62
N ILE A 137 -8.62 -17.13 9.51
CA ILE A 137 -9.30 -15.83 9.73
C ILE A 137 -10.21 -15.44 8.55
N ALA A 138 -9.92 -15.93 7.34
CA ALA A 138 -10.50 -15.40 6.11
C ALA A 138 -11.37 -16.38 5.32
N GLU A 139 -11.19 -17.67 5.51
CA GLU A 139 -11.87 -18.72 4.73
C GLU A 139 -12.98 -19.38 5.56
N ASN A 140 -13.66 -20.40 5.02
CA ASN A 140 -14.66 -21.21 5.73
C ASN A 140 -15.83 -20.47 6.43
N GLY A 141 -16.05 -19.20 6.11
CA GLY A 141 -17.14 -18.38 6.69
C GLY A 141 -16.65 -17.24 7.58
N GLU A 142 -15.44 -17.34 8.13
CA GLU A 142 -14.86 -16.44 9.14
C GLU A 142 -14.71 -14.99 8.67
N SER A 143 -14.48 -14.85 7.38
CA SER A 143 -14.52 -13.58 6.67
C SER A 143 -15.83 -12.80 6.79
N LYS A 144 -16.96 -13.41 7.17
CA LYS A 144 -18.19 -12.66 7.49
C LYS A 144 -18.14 -12.01 8.88
N ALA A 145 -17.20 -12.44 9.72
CA ALA A 145 -16.99 -11.92 11.06
C ALA A 145 -15.74 -11.04 11.17
N HIS A 146 -14.72 -11.21 10.32
CA HIS A 146 -13.46 -10.47 10.46
C HIS A 146 -13.35 -9.23 9.55
N GLN A 147 -12.75 -8.14 10.06
CA GLN A 147 -12.34 -6.97 9.27
C GLN A 147 -11.19 -6.18 9.91
N HIS A 148 -10.24 -5.76 9.08
CA HIS A 148 -9.15 -4.85 9.43
C HIS A 148 -9.59 -3.39 9.31
N PHE A 149 -9.01 -2.55 10.17
CA PHE A 149 -9.17 -1.11 10.12
C PHE A 149 -7.80 -0.44 10.22
N PHE A 150 -7.68 0.72 9.59
CA PHE A 150 -6.45 1.48 9.42
C PHE A 150 -6.69 2.92 9.84
N GLN A 151 -6.03 3.33 10.91
CA GLN A 151 -6.18 4.67 11.47
C GLN A 151 -4.82 5.36 11.59
N ALA A 152 -4.67 6.50 10.93
CA ALA A 152 -3.49 7.34 11.05
C ALA A 152 -3.59 8.22 12.30
N SER A 153 -2.46 8.37 13.00
CA SER A 153 -2.31 9.21 14.20
C SER A 153 -0.92 9.83 14.25
N ASN A 154 -0.68 10.78 15.16
CA ASN A 154 0.61 11.45 15.31
C ASN A 154 1.17 12.06 14.01
N VAL A 155 0.26 12.56 13.18
CA VAL A 155 0.58 13.06 11.85
C VAL A 155 1.32 14.38 11.99
N ARG A 156 2.51 14.44 11.39
CA ARG A 156 3.38 15.61 11.43
C ARG A 156 4.08 15.80 10.08
N PRO A 157 4.42 17.04 9.71
CA PRO A 157 5.20 17.27 8.51
C PRO A 157 6.57 16.60 8.62
N THR A 158 7.14 16.23 7.48
CA THR A 158 8.53 15.81 7.37
C THR A 158 9.29 16.68 6.38
N PHE A 159 10.61 16.72 6.54
CA PHE A 159 11.59 17.40 5.68
C PHE A 159 11.30 18.88 5.42
N ASP A 160 10.49 19.17 4.41
CA ASP A 160 10.09 20.50 3.95
C ASP A 160 8.55 20.61 3.79
N GLY A 161 7.83 19.59 4.25
CA GLY A 161 6.38 19.59 4.36
C GLY A 161 5.89 20.63 5.37
N LYS A 162 4.61 20.96 5.24
CA LYS A 162 3.91 21.89 6.13
C LYS A 162 2.73 21.20 6.79
N ALA A 163 2.31 21.69 7.95
CA ALA A 163 1.03 21.29 8.53
C ALA A 163 -0.09 21.70 7.57
N GLN A 164 -1.11 20.85 7.45
CA GLN A 164 -2.27 21.10 6.58
C GLN A 164 -3.55 20.81 7.35
N GLU A 165 -4.64 21.47 6.95
CA GLU A 165 -5.97 21.21 7.51
C GLU A 165 -6.34 19.73 7.33
N TYR A 166 -6.98 19.13 8.32
CA TYR A 166 -7.36 17.70 8.32
C TYR A 166 -6.18 16.71 8.33
N ASP A 167 -4.97 17.13 8.72
CA ASP A 167 -3.86 16.19 8.93
C ASP A 167 -4.19 15.13 10.01
N ASN A 168 -5.14 15.38 10.91
CA ASN A 168 -5.59 14.44 11.93
C ASN A 168 -6.77 13.55 11.47
N VAL A 169 -7.20 13.64 10.21
CA VAL A 169 -8.31 12.85 9.68
C VAL A 169 -7.73 11.81 8.72
N THR A 170 -7.93 10.52 9.01
CA THR A 170 -7.25 9.43 8.28
C THR A 170 -7.60 9.41 6.79
N ASP A 171 -8.89 9.52 6.45
CA ASP A 171 -9.36 9.51 5.05
C ASP A 171 -8.93 10.75 4.24
N SER A 172 -8.47 11.80 4.91
CA SER A 172 -7.89 12.98 4.28
C SER A 172 -6.41 12.79 3.95
N LEU A 173 -5.75 11.78 4.53
CA LEU A 173 -4.36 11.42 4.27
C LEU A 173 -4.21 10.31 3.24
N LEU A 174 -5.14 9.36 3.23
CA LEU A 174 -5.07 8.15 2.41
C LEU A 174 -6.45 7.54 2.15
N ASP A 175 -6.53 6.68 1.15
CA ASP A 175 -7.60 5.70 0.99
C ASP A 175 -7.05 4.29 1.16
N TYR A 176 -7.91 3.36 1.58
CA TYR A 176 -7.66 1.93 1.48
C TYR A 176 -8.78 1.22 0.73
N THR A 177 -8.40 0.46 -0.30
CA THR A 177 -9.32 -0.39 -1.06
C THR A 177 -9.11 -1.85 -0.67
N TYR A 178 -10.17 -2.50 -0.17
CA TYR A 178 -10.13 -3.93 0.16
C TYR A 178 -10.12 -4.80 -1.08
N MET A 179 -9.18 -5.73 -1.16
CA MET A 179 -9.02 -6.63 -2.32
C MET A 179 -8.68 -8.04 -1.84
N ASP A 180 -9.39 -8.53 -0.83
CA ASP A 180 -9.18 -9.88 -0.34
C ASP A 180 -9.40 -10.92 -1.44
N THR A 181 -8.78 -12.09 -1.33
CA THR A 181 -8.92 -13.17 -2.32
C THR A 181 -9.30 -14.47 -1.65
N ASN A 182 -9.95 -15.37 -2.39
CA ASN A 182 -10.17 -16.75 -1.96
C ASN A 182 -9.64 -17.74 -3.02
N PRO A 183 -8.60 -18.55 -2.73
CA PRO A 183 -7.88 -18.63 -1.47
C PRO A 183 -7.07 -17.36 -1.14
N THR A 184 -6.77 -17.18 0.14
CA THR A 184 -6.03 -16.02 0.67
C THR A 184 -4.61 -15.88 0.11
N ASN A 185 -3.97 -16.96 -0.32
CA ASN A 185 -2.63 -16.92 -0.92
C ASN A 185 -2.64 -16.81 -2.45
N GLY A 186 -3.81 -16.78 -3.10
CA GLY A 186 -3.91 -16.71 -4.55
C GLY A 186 -3.98 -15.27 -5.09
N ILE A 187 -4.01 -15.17 -6.41
CA ILE A 187 -4.13 -13.92 -7.18
C ILE A 187 -5.17 -14.10 -8.29
N LEU A 188 -5.63 -13.05 -8.98
CA LEU A 188 -6.73 -13.15 -9.96
C LEU A 188 -6.43 -14.09 -11.13
N LYS A 189 -5.15 -14.34 -11.43
CA LYS A 189 -4.72 -15.31 -12.43
C LYS A 189 -3.55 -16.13 -11.93
N GLN A 190 -3.69 -17.46 -11.92
CA GLN A 190 -2.60 -18.36 -11.53
C GLN A 190 -1.28 -17.99 -12.23
N THR A 191 -0.19 -17.97 -11.46
CA THR A 191 1.15 -17.71 -11.98
C THR A 191 2.17 -18.60 -11.29
N THR A 192 3.43 -18.54 -11.73
CA THR A 192 4.57 -19.16 -11.06
C THR A 192 5.54 -18.07 -10.65
N VAL A 193 5.88 -18.02 -9.36
CA VAL A 193 6.91 -17.13 -8.80
C VAL A 193 7.98 -18.02 -8.17
N ASP A 194 9.24 -17.86 -8.56
CA ASP A 194 10.38 -18.64 -8.05
C ASP A 194 10.16 -20.17 -8.10
N GLY A 195 9.55 -20.65 -9.19
CA GLY A 195 9.23 -22.06 -9.39
C GLY A 195 8.08 -22.59 -8.52
N LYS A 196 7.41 -21.74 -7.74
CA LYS A 196 6.23 -22.09 -6.93
C LYS A 196 4.94 -21.60 -7.59
N ILE A 197 3.94 -22.46 -7.64
CA ILE A 197 2.62 -22.11 -8.16
C ILE A 197 1.90 -21.21 -7.15
N VAL A 198 1.49 -20.04 -7.61
CA VAL A 198 0.54 -19.17 -6.91
C VAL A 198 -0.84 -19.43 -7.51
N PRO A 199 -1.81 -19.93 -6.72
CA PRO A 199 -3.09 -20.37 -7.27
C PRO A 199 -3.91 -19.17 -7.81
N ALA A 200 -4.78 -19.46 -8.77
CA ALA A 200 -5.85 -18.51 -9.10
C ALA A 200 -6.79 -18.38 -7.89
N ALA A 201 -7.25 -17.17 -7.64
CA ALA A 201 -8.21 -16.85 -6.60
C ALA A 201 -9.33 -15.98 -7.13
N THR A 202 -10.50 -16.10 -6.53
CA THR A 202 -11.61 -15.19 -6.80
C THR A 202 -11.46 -13.94 -5.95
N LEU A 203 -11.78 -12.79 -6.54
CA LEU A 203 -11.86 -11.55 -5.79
C LEU A 203 -12.94 -11.67 -4.72
N ARG A 204 -12.60 -11.18 -3.54
CA ARG A 204 -13.46 -11.04 -2.38
C ARG A 204 -13.21 -9.66 -1.78
N GLY A 205 -14.00 -9.28 -0.78
CA GLY A 205 -13.81 -8.02 -0.09
C GLY A 205 -14.55 -6.90 -0.79
N SER A 206 -14.35 -6.77 -2.10
CA SER A 206 -14.97 -5.75 -2.93
C SER A 206 -15.51 -6.30 -4.25
N ARG A 207 -16.50 -5.60 -4.79
CA ARG A 207 -16.96 -5.76 -6.17
C ARG A 207 -16.46 -4.60 -7.01
N VAL A 208 -15.96 -4.92 -8.20
CA VAL A 208 -15.67 -3.94 -9.23
C VAL A 208 -16.99 -3.43 -9.82
N VAL A 209 -17.23 -2.13 -9.71
CA VAL A 209 -18.34 -1.43 -10.38
C VAL A 209 -17.77 -0.37 -11.31
N GLY A 210 -18.49 -0.04 -12.40
CA GLY A 210 -18.09 0.98 -13.36
C GLY A 210 -17.66 0.44 -14.72
N LYS A 211 -17.29 1.35 -15.63
CA LYS A 211 -16.90 1.01 -17.01
C LYS A 211 -15.38 0.78 -17.08
N LYS A 212 -15.00 -0.26 -17.84
CA LYS A 212 -13.59 -0.56 -18.12
C LYS A 212 -12.92 0.66 -18.78
N GLY A 213 -11.84 1.15 -18.18
CA GLY A 213 -11.06 2.27 -18.71
C GLY A 213 -10.95 3.42 -17.71
N ASP A 214 -12.09 3.97 -17.28
CA ASP A 214 -12.09 5.31 -16.70
C ASP A 214 -12.84 5.44 -15.36
N ASP A 215 -13.58 4.41 -14.89
CA ASP A 215 -14.44 4.54 -13.69
C ASP A 215 -14.49 3.26 -12.81
N LEU A 216 -13.42 2.47 -12.75
CA LEU A 216 -13.42 1.25 -11.92
C LEU A 216 -13.41 1.64 -10.44
N ILE A 217 -14.57 1.46 -9.78
CA ILE A 217 -14.75 1.66 -8.35
C ILE A 217 -14.81 0.29 -7.68
N PHE A 218 -14.04 0.13 -6.61
CA PHE A 218 -14.15 -1.05 -5.76
C PHE A 218 -15.11 -0.75 -4.61
N THR A 219 -16.27 -1.40 -4.62
CA THR A 219 -17.26 -1.27 -3.54
C THR A 219 -17.07 -2.42 -2.55
N PRO A 220 -16.79 -2.16 -1.26
CA PRO A 220 -16.64 -3.22 -0.27
C PRO A 220 -17.97 -3.96 -0.06
N GLU A 221 -17.97 -5.28 -0.26
CA GLU A 221 -19.11 -6.17 -0.03
C GLU A 221 -18.89 -7.10 1.16
N ASN A 222 -17.67 -7.62 1.34
CA ASN A 222 -17.31 -8.47 2.47
C ASN A 222 -15.81 -8.32 2.83
N PRO A 223 -15.36 -7.11 3.19
CA PRO A 223 -13.95 -6.76 3.36
C PRO A 223 -13.35 -7.43 4.58
N ILE A 224 -12.18 -8.04 4.43
CA ILE A 224 -11.37 -8.54 5.56
C ILE A 224 -10.17 -7.62 5.73
N GLY A 225 -9.48 -7.24 4.65
CA GLY A 225 -8.31 -6.38 4.68
C GLY A 225 -6.99 -7.11 4.90
N MET A 226 -6.98 -8.43 4.73
CA MET A 226 -5.75 -9.23 4.57
C MET A 226 -4.97 -8.80 3.34
N LYS A 227 -5.69 -8.35 2.31
CA LYS A 227 -5.08 -7.70 1.16
C LYS A 227 -5.85 -6.49 0.69
N GLY A 228 -5.14 -5.53 0.11
CA GLY A 228 -5.74 -4.31 -0.39
C GLY A 228 -4.72 -3.30 -0.90
N PHE A 229 -5.18 -2.10 -1.19
CA PHE A 229 -4.38 -1.04 -1.78
C PHE A 229 -4.49 0.24 -0.99
N PHE A 230 -3.34 0.81 -0.58
CA PHE A 230 -3.26 2.18 -0.10
C PHE A 230 -3.05 3.16 -1.25
N GLN A 231 -3.82 4.24 -1.23
CA GLN A 231 -3.53 5.45 -1.99
C GLN A 231 -3.19 6.55 -0.99
N PHE A 232 -1.96 7.06 -1.00
CA PHE A 232 -1.59 8.20 -0.15
C PHE A 232 -1.87 9.51 -0.88
N LYS A 233 -2.59 10.42 -0.23
CA LYS A 233 -3.06 11.70 -0.81
C LYS A 233 -2.16 12.88 -0.48
N ARG A 234 -1.32 12.75 0.56
CA ARG A 234 -0.49 13.86 1.05
C ARG A 234 0.98 13.49 1.15
N GLN A 235 1.81 14.19 0.40
CA GLN A 235 3.27 14.11 0.49
C GLN A 235 3.84 14.81 1.72
N ARG A 236 5.11 14.50 2.02
CA ARG A 236 5.91 15.13 3.08
C ARG A 236 5.24 15.05 4.45
N LYS A 237 4.65 13.89 4.75
CA LYS A 237 4.06 13.54 6.06
C LYS A 237 4.77 12.35 6.68
N GLN A 238 4.76 12.30 8.00
CA GLN A 238 5.04 11.08 8.75
C GLN A 238 3.96 10.89 9.82
N PHE A 239 3.58 9.65 10.09
CA PHE A 239 2.48 9.31 11.00
C PHE A 239 2.62 7.87 11.48
N ASP A 240 1.87 7.54 12.53
CA ASP A 240 1.71 6.16 13.00
C ASP A 240 0.38 5.61 12.50
N MET A 241 0.43 4.51 11.74
CA MET A 241 -0.74 3.74 11.34
C MET A 241 -1.06 2.70 12.41
N THR A 242 -2.22 2.82 13.04
CA THR A 242 -2.78 1.73 13.85
C THR A 242 -3.52 0.79 12.92
N ILE A 243 -3.10 -0.47 12.89
CA ILE A 243 -3.81 -1.54 12.20
C ILE A 243 -4.51 -2.38 13.27
N SER A 244 -5.82 -2.60 13.10
CA SER A 244 -6.62 -3.39 14.05
C SER A 244 -7.45 -4.43 13.32
N LEU A 245 -7.47 -5.67 13.81
CA LEU A 245 -8.38 -6.73 13.37
C LEU A 245 -9.49 -6.90 14.41
N TYR A 246 -10.74 -6.78 13.97
CA TYR A 246 -11.91 -7.11 14.78
C TYR A 246 -12.57 -8.37 14.26
N HIS A 247 -13.08 -9.18 15.19
CA HIS A 247 -14.08 -10.19 14.93
C HIS A 247 -15.44 -9.71 15.44
N PHE A 248 -16.46 -9.77 14.58
CA PHE A 248 -17.83 -9.32 14.85
C PHE A 248 -18.74 -10.50 15.16
N GLU A 249 -19.55 -10.38 16.20
CA GLU A 249 -20.52 -11.38 16.58
C GLU A 249 -21.70 -11.42 15.60
N GLY A 250 -22.12 -12.63 15.23
CA GLY A 250 -23.29 -12.85 14.37
C GLY A 250 -23.18 -12.09 13.04
N ASN A 251 -24.12 -11.17 12.80
CA ASN A 251 -24.14 -10.33 11.60
C ASN A 251 -23.68 -8.89 11.87
N ALA A 252 -23.00 -8.62 12.99
CA ALA A 252 -22.66 -7.27 13.43
C ALA A 252 -21.70 -6.54 12.47
N LYS A 253 -20.89 -7.27 11.70
CA LYS A 253 -20.12 -6.70 10.59
C LYS A 253 -21.02 -5.95 9.60
N PHE A 254 -22.27 -6.38 9.44
CA PHE A 254 -23.26 -5.88 8.47
C PHE A 254 -24.52 -5.31 9.14
N LEU A 255 -24.45 -4.72 10.34
CA LEU A 255 -25.64 -4.21 11.07
C LEU A 255 -26.70 -3.47 10.22
N ASP A 256 -26.30 -2.62 9.27
CA ASP A 256 -27.22 -1.90 8.36
C ASP A 256 -27.19 -2.42 6.91
N GLY A 257 -26.90 -3.71 6.72
CA GLY A 257 -26.82 -4.34 5.40
C GLY A 257 -25.50 -4.12 4.65
N SER A 258 -24.58 -3.31 5.19
CA SER A 258 -23.26 -3.04 4.61
C SER A 258 -22.14 -3.12 5.66
N PRO A 259 -20.91 -3.46 5.25
CA PRO A 259 -19.73 -3.40 6.11
C PRO A 259 -19.31 -1.96 6.39
N SER A 260 -18.47 -1.77 7.42
CA SER A 260 -17.87 -0.47 7.72
C SER A 260 -16.77 -0.09 6.72
N GLY A 261 -16.50 1.21 6.60
CA GLY A 261 -15.33 1.73 5.88
C GLY A 261 -14.02 1.31 6.54
N PHE A 262 -12.88 1.71 5.97
CA PHE A 262 -11.58 1.21 6.43
C PHE A 262 -11.02 1.88 7.68
N VAL A 263 -11.57 3.01 8.12
CA VAL A 263 -10.98 3.80 9.21
C VAL A 263 -11.24 3.17 10.59
N ALA A 264 -12.50 2.80 10.87
CA ALA A 264 -12.91 2.23 12.15
C ALA A 264 -14.28 1.52 12.03
N PRO A 265 -14.61 0.60 12.96
CA PRO A 265 -15.99 0.12 13.12
C PRO A 265 -16.94 1.29 13.36
N ARG A 266 -18.16 1.22 12.79
CA ARG A 266 -19.20 2.23 13.04
C ARG A 266 -19.81 2.08 14.43
N THR A 267 -20.51 3.12 14.88
CA THR A 267 -21.25 3.13 16.14
C THR A 267 -22.10 1.86 16.32
N GLY A 268 -22.02 1.25 17.49
CA GLY A 268 -22.76 0.04 17.84
C GLY A 268 -22.08 -1.28 17.44
N GLN A 269 -21.18 -1.28 16.46
CA GLN A 269 -20.46 -2.50 16.08
C GLN A 269 -19.44 -2.95 17.13
N ARG A 270 -18.77 -1.99 17.79
CA ARG A 270 -17.76 -2.27 18.83
C ARG A 270 -18.34 -3.11 19.98
N ASN A 271 -19.59 -2.84 20.37
CA ASN A 271 -20.28 -3.57 21.43
C ASN A 271 -20.60 -5.03 21.07
N LEU A 272 -20.50 -5.38 19.79
CA LEU A 272 -20.78 -6.71 19.24
C LEU A 272 -19.55 -7.23 18.49
N SER A 273 -18.37 -6.89 19.00
CA SER A 273 -17.11 -7.31 18.43
C SER A 273 -16.07 -7.46 19.52
N HIS A 274 -15.00 -8.19 19.21
CA HIS A 274 -13.80 -8.20 20.01
C HIS A 274 -12.59 -7.85 19.15
N LEU A 275 -11.69 -7.06 19.72
CA LEU A 275 -10.38 -6.79 19.14
C LEU A 275 -9.50 -8.05 19.26
N GLU A 276 -8.95 -8.51 18.15
CA GLU A 276 -8.06 -9.69 18.11
C GLU A 276 -6.60 -9.30 17.98
N VAL A 277 -6.33 -8.28 17.18
CA VAL A 277 -4.97 -7.80 16.91
C VAL A 277 -4.98 -6.28 16.83
N GLN A 278 -4.00 -5.64 17.46
CA GLN A 278 -3.71 -4.23 17.26
C GLN A 278 -2.22 -3.96 17.39
N PHE A 279 -1.65 -3.32 16.37
CA PHE A 279 -0.27 -2.84 16.39
C PHE A 279 -0.15 -1.53 15.62
N LYS A 280 0.97 -0.83 15.84
CA LYS A 280 1.26 0.47 15.23
C LYS A 280 2.50 0.38 14.37
N ILE A 281 2.41 0.95 13.16
CA ILE A 281 3.52 1.00 12.21
C ILE A 281 3.79 2.45 11.83
N PRO A 282 5.05 2.92 11.90
CA PRO A 282 5.44 4.20 11.36
C PRO A 282 5.36 4.22 9.83
N PHE A 283 4.84 5.30 9.27
CA PHE A 283 4.87 5.60 7.84
C PHE A 283 5.56 6.95 7.58
N ILE A 284 6.29 7.03 6.48
CA ILE A 284 6.82 8.27 5.91
C ILE A 284 6.32 8.36 4.46
N VAL A 285 5.43 9.33 4.19
CA VAL A 285 5.10 9.72 2.83
C VAL A 285 6.16 10.70 2.37
N TYR A 286 7.24 10.17 1.82
CA TYR A 286 8.44 10.96 1.66
C TYR A 286 8.35 11.88 0.47
N ALA A 287 7.56 11.61 -0.57
CA ALA A 287 7.43 12.44 -1.78
C ALA A 287 6.08 12.23 -2.47
N SER A 288 5.84 12.95 -3.57
CA SER A 288 4.75 12.69 -4.51
C SER A 288 5.29 12.04 -5.80
N ARG A 289 4.50 11.16 -6.41
CA ARG A 289 4.81 10.58 -7.72
C ARG A 289 4.92 11.62 -8.81
N GLU A 290 4.14 12.69 -8.74
CA GLU A 290 4.20 13.81 -9.68
C GLU A 290 5.59 14.47 -9.71
N GLU A 291 6.30 14.50 -8.57
CA GLU A 291 7.68 15.00 -8.52
C GLU A 291 8.66 14.19 -9.37
N THR A 292 8.35 12.91 -9.64
CA THR A 292 9.20 12.04 -10.48
C THR A 292 9.09 12.39 -11.97
N GLY A 293 7.95 12.94 -12.38
CA GLY A 293 7.73 13.42 -13.76
C GLY A 293 8.42 14.74 -14.07
N LEU A 294 8.92 15.46 -13.04
CA LEU A 294 9.67 16.72 -13.18
C LEU A 294 11.16 16.49 -13.48
N TRP A 295 11.59 15.23 -13.60
CA TRP A 295 12.98 14.90 -13.87
C TRP A 295 13.30 15.12 -15.36
N GLU A 296 14.09 16.16 -15.66
CA GLU A 296 14.32 16.59 -17.05
C GLU A 296 15.52 15.89 -17.68
N LYS A 297 16.46 15.40 -16.86
CA LYS A 297 17.74 14.86 -17.33
C LYS A 297 17.72 13.33 -17.43
N THR A 298 18.01 12.83 -18.62
CA THR A 298 18.17 11.39 -18.90
C THR A 298 19.63 10.92 -18.80
N ASP A 299 20.55 11.77 -18.34
CA ASP A 299 21.95 11.43 -18.11
C ASP A 299 22.30 11.57 -16.63
N ARG A 300 23.24 10.73 -16.17
CA ARG A 300 23.76 10.82 -14.80
C ARG A 300 24.53 12.12 -14.62
N VAL A 301 24.06 12.95 -13.68
CA VAL A 301 24.71 14.21 -13.31
C VAL A 301 24.92 14.30 -11.80
N PRO A 302 25.97 14.99 -11.32
CA PRO A 302 26.15 15.21 -9.89
C PRO A 302 25.04 16.06 -9.25
N PHE A 303 24.88 15.95 -7.93
CA PHE A 303 23.80 16.61 -7.17
C PHE A 303 23.74 18.14 -7.37
N ASP A 304 24.89 18.82 -7.47
CA ASP A 304 24.95 20.28 -7.66
C ASP A 304 24.38 20.73 -9.01
N LYS A 305 24.38 19.83 -10.02
CA LYS A 305 23.84 20.05 -11.37
C LYS A 305 22.35 19.79 -11.51
N LEU A 306 21.70 19.27 -10.48
CA LEU A 306 20.26 19.09 -10.46
C LEU A 306 19.52 20.43 -10.33
N ASN A 307 18.32 20.51 -10.89
CA ASN A 307 17.40 21.63 -10.68
C ASN A 307 16.85 21.61 -9.23
N ALA A 308 16.01 22.60 -8.87
CA ALA A 308 15.51 22.74 -7.51
C ALA A 308 14.61 21.56 -7.08
N ASP A 309 13.72 21.10 -7.96
CA ASP A 309 12.76 20.02 -7.67
C ASP A 309 13.46 18.66 -7.57
N GLU A 310 14.40 18.38 -8.47
CA GLU A 310 15.26 17.19 -8.42
C GLU A 310 16.07 17.15 -7.12
N LYS A 311 16.70 18.27 -6.71
CA LYS A 311 17.43 18.37 -5.43
C LYS A 311 16.52 18.11 -4.24
N ARG A 312 15.31 18.66 -4.28
CA ARG A 312 14.31 18.52 -3.23
C ARG A 312 13.89 17.06 -3.09
N LEU A 313 13.60 16.37 -4.19
CA LEU A 313 13.25 14.96 -4.23
C LEU A 313 14.38 14.07 -3.68
N VAL A 314 15.61 14.25 -4.18
CA VAL A 314 16.80 13.50 -3.71
C VAL A 314 17.03 13.72 -2.21
N THR A 315 16.95 14.97 -1.74
CA THR A 315 17.15 15.30 -0.32
C THR A 315 16.09 14.63 0.56
N SER A 316 14.84 14.64 0.10
CA SER A 316 13.75 14.00 0.82
C SER A 316 13.90 12.48 0.88
N THR A 317 14.33 11.84 -0.22
CA THR A 317 14.66 10.41 -0.26
C THR A 317 15.81 10.09 0.69
N ALA A 318 16.89 10.87 0.65
CA ALA A 318 18.06 10.67 1.52
C ALA A 318 17.65 10.65 3.00
N ARG A 319 16.83 11.61 3.42
CA ARG A 319 16.36 11.70 4.81
C ARG A 319 15.37 10.60 5.16
N ALA A 320 14.45 10.22 4.27
CA ALA A 320 13.47 9.16 4.54
C ALA A 320 14.14 7.79 4.71
N TYR A 321 15.12 7.47 3.87
CA TYR A 321 15.83 6.20 3.91
C TYR A 321 17.05 6.21 4.84
N ASN A 322 17.36 7.36 5.46
CA ASN A 322 18.55 7.55 6.30
C ASN A 322 19.85 7.19 5.56
N ILE A 323 19.98 7.67 4.33
CA ILE A 323 21.14 7.49 3.45
C ILE A 323 21.71 8.86 3.06
N ASN A 324 22.93 8.89 2.54
CA ASN A 324 23.54 10.15 2.08
C ASN A 324 22.97 10.60 0.73
N LEU A 325 23.20 11.87 0.37
CA LEU A 325 22.67 12.46 -0.87
C LEU A 325 23.15 11.75 -2.14
N ILE A 326 24.38 11.24 -2.15
CA ILE A 326 24.94 10.52 -3.31
C ILE A 326 24.23 9.17 -3.48
N GLN A 327 23.99 8.45 -2.38
CA GLN A 327 23.22 7.20 -2.39
C GLN A 327 21.81 7.45 -2.90
N ALA A 328 21.10 8.44 -2.35
CA ALA A 328 19.75 8.78 -2.81
C ALA A 328 19.71 9.23 -4.28
N LEU A 329 20.71 9.98 -4.74
CA LEU A 329 20.83 10.37 -6.14
C LEU A 329 21.01 9.15 -7.05
N ASN A 330 21.88 8.22 -6.65
CA ASN A 330 22.07 6.97 -7.39
C ASN A 330 20.77 6.19 -7.49
N GLU A 331 20.01 6.05 -6.39
CA GLU A 331 18.72 5.36 -6.40
C GLU A 331 17.73 5.94 -7.44
N TRP A 332 17.72 7.27 -7.61
CA TRP A 332 16.89 7.92 -8.64
C TRP A 332 17.42 7.67 -10.05
N PHE A 333 18.73 7.76 -10.29
CA PHE A 333 19.29 7.42 -11.60
C PHE A 333 19.11 5.94 -11.95
N GLU A 334 19.23 5.03 -10.99
CA GLU A 334 18.94 3.62 -11.21
C GLU A 334 17.45 3.40 -11.54
N GLN A 335 16.53 4.16 -10.94
CA GLN A 335 15.12 4.08 -11.31
C GLN A 335 14.84 4.55 -12.74
N ILE A 336 15.55 5.58 -13.21
CA ILE A 336 15.33 6.20 -14.51
C ILE A 336 16.09 5.48 -15.62
N LEU A 337 17.33 5.05 -15.35
CA LEU A 337 18.32 4.60 -16.34
C LEU A 337 18.80 3.17 -16.11
N GLY A 338 18.48 2.58 -14.95
CA GLY A 338 18.96 1.26 -14.60
C GLY A 338 18.30 0.16 -15.43
N GLU A 339 19.01 -0.95 -15.59
CA GLU A 339 18.43 -2.14 -16.20
C GLU A 339 17.44 -2.77 -15.22
N VAL A 340 16.18 -2.91 -15.65
CA VAL A 340 15.14 -3.59 -14.87
C VAL A 340 15.56 -5.02 -14.57
N ASP A 341 15.45 -5.42 -13.30
CA ASP A 341 15.66 -6.80 -12.91
C ASP A 341 14.48 -7.66 -13.38
N LYS A 342 14.76 -8.68 -14.19
CA LYS A 342 13.75 -9.56 -14.79
C LYS A 342 13.06 -10.43 -13.75
N GLU A 343 13.69 -10.64 -12.60
CA GLU A 343 13.13 -11.40 -11.48
C GLU A 343 12.32 -10.49 -10.53
N SER A 344 12.33 -9.18 -10.73
CA SER A 344 11.54 -8.22 -9.94
C SER A 344 10.12 -8.02 -10.48
N GLY A 345 9.20 -7.57 -9.63
CA GLY A 345 7.81 -7.32 -10.01
C GLY A 345 6.96 -8.60 -10.02
N SER A 346 7.24 -9.51 -9.07
CA SER A 346 6.57 -10.80 -8.96
C SER A 346 5.30 -10.78 -8.11
N LEU A 347 5.02 -9.67 -7.42
CA LEU A 347 3.75 -9.48 -6.71
C LEU A 347 2.69 -8.95 -7.67
N TRP A 348 1.61 -9.73 -7.78
CA TRP A 348 0.48 -9.46 -8.64
C TRP A 348 -0.80 -9.53 -7.83
N PHE A 349 -1.81 -8.88 -8.39
CA PHE A 349 -3.17 -8.97 -7.95
C PHE A 349 -4.08 -9.38 -9.08
#